data_AF-A0A963KUC8-F1
#
_entry.id   AF-A0A963KUC8-F1
#
_cell.length_a   1.000
_cell.length_b   1.000
_cell.length_c   1.000
_cell.angle_alpha   90.00
_cell.angle_beta   90.00
_cell.angle_gamma   90.00
#
_symmetry.space_group_name_H-M   'P 1'
#
loop_
_entity.id
_entity.type
_entity.pdbx_description
1 polymer ?
#
loop_
_entity_poly.entity_id
_entity_poly.type
_entity_poly.pdbx_seq_one_letter_code
_entity_poly.pdbx_strand_id
1 'polypeptide(L)'
;GCINACGHHHVAHIGILGLEKAGRENYQITLGGDHTETLAIGERAGPGFDADEVVPAIERLIEAYLELRAGPGETFLAAYRRLGRDVFRAALYPSKERAHAA
;
A
#
# COMPACT_ATOMS: atom_id res chain seq x y z
N GLY A 1 1.13 12.68 -8.82
CA GLY A 1 2.61 12.51 -8.78
C GLY A 1 3.03 11.66 -9.97
N CYS A 2 4.28 11.73 -10.43
CA CYS A 2 4.76 10.96 -11.59
C CYS A 2 5.82 9.92 -11.19
N ILE A 3 6.32 9.17 -12.16
CA ILE A 3 7.33 8.10 -11.97
C ILE A 3 8.68 8.57 -11.43
N ASN A 4 8.95 9.88 -11.43
CA ASN A 4 10.25 10.45 -11.06
C ASN A 4 10.60 10.35 -9.56
N ALA A 5 9.70 9.83 -8.72
CA ALA A 5 9.97 9.54 -7.31
C ALA A 5 10.48 10.71 -6.46
N CYS A 6 10.10 11.96 -6.77
CA CYS A 6 10.47 13.13 -5.96
C CYS A 6 10.04 13.03 -4.48
N GLY A 7 8.99 12.24 -4.19
CA GLY A 7 8.55 11.92 -2.83
C GLY A 7 9.09 10.59 -2.28
N HIS A 8 10.13 10.03 -2.91
CA HIS A 8 10.81 8.79 -2.49
C HIS A 8 9.88 7.57 -2.33
N HIS A 9 8.83 7.45 -3.15
CA HIS A 9 7.84 6.37 -3.06
C HIS A 9 8.42 4.95 -3.23
N HIS A 10 9.65 4.80 -3.76
CA HIS A 10 10.33 3.51 -3.86
C HIS A 10 10.84 2.98 -2.53
N VAL A 11 11.12 3.85 -1.55
CA VAL A 11 11.64 3.47 -0.22
C VAL A 11 10.64 3.79 0.90
N ALA A 12 9.44 4.23 0.54
CA ALA A 12 8.35 4.42 1.49
C ALA A 12 7.82 3.06 1.97
N HIS A 13 7.43 2.99 3.25
CA HIS A 13 6.78 1.80 3.79
C HIS A 13 5.47 1.49 3.03
N ILE A 14 4.74 2.55 2.68
CA ILE A 14 3.58 2.55 1.78
C ILE A 14 3.88 3.60 0.70
N GLY A 15 4.31 3.14 -0.48
CA GLY A 15 4.61 4.01 -1.60
C GLY A 15 3.41 4.19 -2.51
N ILE A 16 3.20 5.42 -2.98
CA ILE A 16 2.17 5.78 -3.95
C ILE A 16 2.87 6.32 -5.20
N LEU A 17 2.90 5.50 -6.25
CA LEU A 17 3.44 5.84 -7.55
C LEU A 17 2.30 6.27 -8.46
N GLY A 18 2.25 7.56 -8.81
CA GLY A 18 1.27 8.06 -9.78
C GLY A 18 1.72 7.82 -11.22
N LEU A 19 0.78 7.37 -12.03
CA LEU A 19 0.92 6.96 -13.41
C LEU A 19 -0.22 7.55 -14.24
N GLU A 20 -0.05 7.56 -15.55
CA GLU A 20 -1.13 7.77 -16.50
C GLU A 20 -1.39 6.47 -17.24
N LYS A 21 -2.66 6.08 -17.36
CA LYS A 21 -3.09 4.93 -18.16
C LYS A 21 -4.27 5.33 -19.02
N ALA A 22 -4.06 5.37 -20.33
CA ALA A 22 -5.08 5.76 -21.31
C ALA A 22 -5.73 7.13 -21.01
N GLY A 23 -4.93 8.14 -20.67
CA GLY A 23 -5.42 9.49 -20.36
C GLY A 23 -6.11 9.63 -19.01
N ARG A 24 -6.07 8.61 -18.15
CA ARG A 24 -6.60 8.65 -16.77
C ARG A 24 -5.48 8.51 -15.75
N GLU A 25 -5.62 9.22 -14.63
CA GLU A 25 -4.74 9.04 -13.48
C GLU A 25 -4.91 7.65 -12.88
N ASN A 26 -3.78 7.00 -12.60
CA ASN A 26 -3.74 5.69 -11.97
C ASN A 26 -2.62 5.65 -10.92
N TYR A 27 -2.84 4.96 -9.80
CA TYR A 27 -1.94 4.97 -8.66
C TYR A 27 -1.53 3.54 -8.31
N GLN A 28 -0.25 3.24 -8.52
CA GLN A 28 0.36 1.98 -8.12
C GLN A 28 0.82 2.06 -6.66
N ILE A 29 0.32 1.13 -5.84
CA ILE A 29 0.80 0.98 -4.46
C ILE A 29 2.01 0.04 -4.41
N THR A 30 3.05 0.45 -3.69
CA THR A 30 4.19 -0.38 -3.29
C THR A 30 4.25 -0.52 -1.78
N LEU A 31 4.72 -1.67 -1.27
CA LEU A 31 4.77 -1.96 0.17
C LEU A 31 6.14 -2.50 0.58
N GLY A 32 6.52 -2.22 1.82
CA GLY A 32 7.70 -2.80 2.45
C GLY A 32 9.03 -2.12 2.11
N GLY A 33 8.98 -0.93 1.49
CA GLY A 33 10.17 -0.11 1.33
C GLY A 33 10.71 0.34 2.68
N ASP A 34 11.99 0.70 2.74
CA ASP A 34 12.69 1.17 3.93
C ASP A 34 13.80 2.14 3.50
N HIS A 35 13.79 3.35 4.06
CA HIS A 35 14.74 4.43 3.72
C HIS A 35 15.93 4.50 4.69
N THR A 36 15.96 3.62 5.70
CA THR A 36 16.99 3.59 6.75
C THR A 36 18.19 2.73 6.32
N GLU A 37 19.10 2.42 7.25
CA GLU A 37 20.25 1.55 7.02
C GLU A 37 19.88 0.12 6.59
N THR A 38 18.66 -0.34 6.88
CA THR A 38 18.15 -1.64 6.42
C THR A 38 17.54 -1.62 5.02
N LEU A 39 17.76 -0.52 4.28
CA LEU A 39 17.35 -0.21 2.90
C LEU A 39 16.60 -1.34 2.18
N ALA A 40 15.34 -1.08 1.87
CA ALA A 40 14.51 -1.96 1.05
C ALA A 40 13.75 -1.16 0.00
N ILE A 41 13.65 -1.70 -1.21
CA ILE A 41 12.76 -1.15 -2.25
C ILE A 41 11.38 -1.77 -2.06
N GLY A 42 10.35 -0.94 -2.00
CA GLY A 42 8.98 -1.39 -1.91
C GLY A 42 8.53 -2.17 -3.13
N GLU A 43 7.83 -3.26 -2.91
CA GLU A 43 7.31 -4.13 -3.96
C GLU A 43 5.89 -3.76 -4.36
N ARG A 44 5.56 -3.92 -5.64
CA ARG A 44 4.20 -3.68 -6.15
C ARG A 44 3.21 -4.63 -5.46
N ALA A 45 2.16 -4.05 -4.87
CA ALA A 45 1.13 -4.84 -4.18
C ALA A 45 0.14 -5.54 -5.14
N GLY A 46 -0.05 -5.00 -6.35
CA GLY A 46 -1.04 -5.49 -7.32
C GLY A 46 -1.34 -4.47 -8.43
N PRO A 47 -2.52 -4.53 -9.08
CA PRO A 47 -2.99 -3.51 -10.03
C PRO A 47 -3.03 -2.12 -9.40
N GLY A 48 -2.85 -1.06 -10.20
CA GLY A 48 -3.04 0.30 -9.71
C GLY A 48 -4.53 0.67 -9.58
N PHE A 49 -4.81 1.65 -8.73
CA PHE A 49 -6.15 2.16 -8.44
C PHE A 49 -6.44 3.42 -9.26
N ASP A 50 -7.71 3.65 -9.60
CA ASP A 50 -8.14 4.96 -10.10
C ASP A 50 -8.11 6.02 -8.97
N ALA A 51 -8.22 7.29 -9.33
CA ALA A 51 -8.08 8.42 -8.39
C ALA A 51 -9.11 8.41 -7.25
N ASP A 52 -10.31 7.91 -7.52
CA ASP A 52 -11.39 7.75 -6.54
C ASP A 52 -11.24 6.49 -5.68
N GLU A 53 -10.48 5.50 -6.13
CA GLU A 53 -10.29 4.22 -5.43
C GLU A 53 -9.06 4.19 -4.52
N VAL A 54 -8.05 5.05 -4.79
CA VAL A 54 -6.76 5.00 -4.08
C VAL A 54 -6.90 5.35 -2.59
N VAL A 55 -7.71 6.35 -2.23
CA VAL A 55 -7.91 6.74 -0.83
C VAL A 55 -8.60 5.63 -0.02
N PRO A 56 -9.74 5.08 -0.48
CA PRO A 56 -10.36 3.91 0.18
C PRO A 56 -9.43 2.69 0.27
N ALA A 57 -8.51 2.50 -0.68
CA ALA A 57 -7.53 1.41 -0.62
C ALA A 57 -6.51 1.61 0.50
N ILE A 58 -6.00 2.83 0.66
CA ILE A 58 -5.07 3.16 1.74
C ILE A 58 -5.75 3.06 3.11
N GLU A 59 -7.01 3.47 3.24
CA GLU A 59 -7.77 3.32 4.48
C GLU A 59 -7.85 1.86 4.92
N ARG A 60 -8.29 0.96 4.02
CA ARG A 60 -8.34 -0.50 4.28
C ARG A 60 -6.98 -1.07 4.67
N LEU A 61 -5.91 -0.58 4.05
CA LEU A 61 -4.55 -1.01 4.37
C LEU A 61 -4.13 -0.58 5.79
N ILE A 62 -4.44 0.66 6.17
CA ILE A 62 -4.14 1.21 7.50
C ILE A 62 -4.99 0.52 8.57
N GLU A 63 -6.27 0.29 8.31
CA GLU A 63 -7.18 -0.43 9.20
C GLU A 63 -6.66 -1.85 9.47
N ALA A 64 -6.31 -2.61 8.43
CA ALA A 64 -5.73 -3.94 8.58
C ALA A 64 -4.43 -3.93 9.40
N TYR A 65 -3.58 -2.92 9.22
CA TYR A 65 -2.40 -2.73 10.06
C TYR A 65 -2.77 -2.49 11.53
N LEU A 66 -3.70 -1.58 11.80
CA LEU A 66 -4.09 -1.23 13.17
C LEU A 66 -4.79 -2.38 13.90
N GLU A 67 -5.53 -3.23 13.17
CA GLU A 67 -6.19 -4.42 13.69
C GLU A 67 -5.20 -5.55 13.98
N LEU A 68 -4.21 -5.76 13.11
CA LEU A 68 -3.31 -6.92 13.18
C LEU A 68 -1.97 -6.64 13.88
N ARG A 69 -1.70 -5.38 14.24
CA ARG A 69 -0.49 -5.04 14.99
C ARG A 69 -0.53 -5.65 16.40
N ALA A 70 0.60 -6.16 16.86
CA ALA A 70 0.75 -6.80 18.17
C ALA A 70 0.55 -5.82 19.35
N GLY A 71 0.63 -4.51 19.09
CA GLY A 71 0.39 -3.46 20.07
C GLY A 71 0.69 -2.07 19.51
N PRO A 72 0.49 -1.02 20.31
CA PRO A 72 0.66 0.37 19.85
C PRO A 72 2.10 0.73 19.45
N GLY A 73 3.10 -0.03 19.92
CA GLY A 73 4.52 0.19 19.59
C GLY A 73 5.00 -0.51 18.32
N GLU A 74 4.23 -1.41 17.72
CA GLU A 74 4.62 -2.06 16.47
C GLU A 74 4.32 -1.11 15.30
N THR A 75 5.34 -0.81 14.47
CA THR A 75 5.20 0.03 13.28
C THR A 75 4.59 -0.74 12.12
N PHE A 76 4.08 -0.03 11.10
CA PHE A 76 3.58 -0.65 9.87
C PHE A 76 4.61 -1.61 9.25
N LEU A 77 5.85 -1.16 9.11
CA LEU A 77 6.91 -1.95 8.48
C LEU A 77 7.24 -3.22 9.28
N ALA A 78 7.24 -3.13 10.61
CA ALA A 78 7.43 -4.29 11.48
C ALA A 78 6.28 -5.30 11.33
N ALA A 79 5.03 -4.82 11.36
CA ALA A 79 3.85 -5.65 11.13
C ALA A 79 3.87 -6.29 9.73
N TYR A 80 4.24 -5.53 8.70
CA TYR A 80 4.38 -6.01 7.32
C TYR A 80 5.40 -7.16 7.20
N ARG A 81 6.57 -7.01 7.83
CA ARG A 81 7.61 -8.04 7.86
C ARG A 81 7.17 -9.30 8.61
N ARG A 82 6.43 -9.15 9.72
CA ARG A 82 5.96 -10.26 10.57
C ARG A 82 4.80 -11.04 9.93
N LEU A 83 3.80 -10.34 9.42
CA LEU A 83 2.57 -10.92 8.88
C LEU A 83 2.71 -11.35 7.41
N GLY A 84 3.67 -10.74 6.69
CA GLY A 84 3.93 -11.02 5.29
C GLY A 84 3.01 -10.26 4.33
N ARG A 85 3.44 -10.18 3.07
CA ARG A 85 2.80 -9.39 2.02
C ARG A 85 1.35 -9.76 1.76
N ASP A 86 1.02 -11.05 1.82
CA ASP A 86 -0.28 -11.55 1.37
C ASP A 86 -1.44 -11.03 2.22
N VAL A 87 -1.21 -10.80 3.51
CA VAL A 87 -2.18 -10.18 4.43
C VAL A 87 -2.56 -8.78 3.96
N PHE A 88 -1.55 -7.94 3.69
CA PHE A 88 -1.75 -6.55 3.27
C PHE A 88 -2.27 -6.44 1.84
N ARG A 89 -1.88 -7.39 0.97
CA ARG A 89 -2.45 -7.50 -0.37
C ARG A 89 -3.93 -7.84 -0.31
N ALA A 90 -4.36 -8.75 0.56
CA ALA A 90 -5.77 -9.08 0.72
C ALA A 90 -6.61 -7.88 1.21
N ALA A 91 -6.04 -7.03 2.09
CA ALA A 91 -6.69 -5.79 2.53
C ALA A 91 -6.85 -4.76 1.39
N LEU A 92 -5.85 -4.65 0.51
CA LEU A 92 -5.88 -3.76 -0.65
C LEU A 92 -6.85 -4.22 -1.76
N TYR A 93 -7.06 -5.53 -1.91
CA TYR A 93 -7.91 -6.10 -2.95
C TYR A 93 -8.93 -7.08 -2.35
N PRO A 94 -9.93 -6.59 -1.59
CA PRO A 94 -10.99 -7.45 -1.08
C PRO A 94 -11.73 -8.08 -2.27
N SER A 95 -12.18 -9.33 -2.10
CA SER A 95 -13.06 -9.94 -3.10
C SER A 95 -14.31 -9.07 -3.27
N LYS A 96 -14.79 -8.91 -4.52
CA LYS A 96 -15.95 -8.06 -4.86
C LYS A 96 -17.22 -8.37 -4.05
N GLU A 97 -17.31 -9.55 -3.43
CA GLU A 97 -18.42 -9.94 -2.54
C GLU A 97 -18.51 -9.11 -1.25
N ARG A 98 -17.41 -8.57 -0.72
CA ARG A 98 -17.46 -7.74 0.50
C ARG A 98 -17.85 -6.29 0.25
N ALA A 99 -17.67 -5.80 -0.98
CA ALA A 99 -17.92 -4.40 -1.34
C ALA A 99 -19.42 -4.05 -1.47
N HIS A 100 -20.30 -5.06 -1.53
CA HIS A 100 -21.76 -4.90 -1.65
C HIS A 100 -22.54 -5.25 -0.37
N ALA A 101 -21.83 -5.51 0.74
CA ALA A 101 -22.43 -5.95 2.00
C ALA A 101 -22.49 -4.85 3.08
N ALA A 102 -22.25 -3.58 2.73
CA ALA A 102 -22.31 -2.43 3.63
C ALA A 102 -23.39 -1.43 3.18
#